data_AF-A0A0V0PWS0-F1
#
_entry.id   AF-A0A0V0PWS0-F1
#
_cell.length_a   1.000
_cell.length_b   1.000
_cell.length_c   1.000
_cell.angle_alpha   90.00
_cell.angle_beta   90.00
_cell.angle_gamma   90.00
#
_symmetry.space_group_name_H-M   'P 1'
#
loop_
_entity.id
_entity.type
_entity.pdbx_description
1 polymer ?
#
loop_
_entity_poly.entity_id
_entity_poly.type
_entity_poly.pdbx_seq_one_letter_code
_entity_poly.pdbx_strand_id
1 'polypeptide(L)'
;MKKSATFAAVVVAAVGGFEGYRSSAYLDPVGIPTICFGETKGVKMGMTKTRAECEAMLADSLAEHEAGMEKCLSNHATIPDKPYGAFLSLTYNIGTGAFCGSTVRKRAEAGDLKGACDAIMSWNKATFSASAAIAQRARGETCTKKADGKYLCTMSGLTKRRDAERAMCLEGL
;
A
#
# COMPACT_ATOMS: atom_id res chain seq x y z
N MET A 1 11.55 -7.26 -10.18
CA MET A 1 10.78 -8.16 -9.31
C MET A 1 11.29 -9.58 -9.48
N LYS A 2 11.31 -10.39 -8.41
CA LYS A 2 11.86 -11.76 -8.47
C LYS A 2 10.90 -12.80 -9.04
N LYS A 3 9.60 -12.47 -9.07
CA LYS A 3 8.52 -13.27 -9.68
C LYS A 3 8.37 -12.95 -11.18
N SER A 4 7.51 -13.69 -11.89
CA SER A 4 7.33 -13.59 -13.36
C SER A 4 6.89 -12.19 -13.83
N ALA A 5 7.13 -11.87 -15.11
CA ALA A 5 6.67 -10.61 -15.72
C ALA A 5 5.14 -10.45 -15.65
N THR A 6 4.40 -11.56 -15.74
CA THR A 6 2.93 -11.57 -15.59
C THR A 6 2.51 -11.17 -14.18
N PHE A 7 3.17 -11.70 -13.16
CA PHE A 7 2.92 -11.30 -11.77
C PHE A 7 3.21 -9.81 -11.55
N ALA A 8 4.33 -9.32 -12.07
CA ALA A 8 4.70 -7.92 -12.00
C ALA A 8 3.62 -7.00 -12.61
N ALA A 9 3.12 -7.33 -13.80
CA ALA A 9 2.09 -6.55 -14.47
C ALA A 9 0.77 -6.51 -13.67
N VAL A 10 0.35 -7.63 -13.07
CA VAL A 10 -0.86 -7.71 -12.26
C VAL A 10 -0.74 -6.85 -11.00
N VAL A 11 0.40 -6.92 -10.30
CA VAL A 11 0.63 -6.12 -9.08
C VAL A 11 0.72 -4.63 -9.41
N VAL A 12 1.42 -4.25 -10.49
CA VAL A 12 1.50 -2.86 -10.97
C VAL A 12 0.09 -2.32 -11.29
N ALA A 13 -0.74 -3.09 -12.00
CA ALA A 13 -2.10 -2.69 -12.31
C ALA A 13 -2.97 -2.54 -11.05
N ALA A 14 -2.87 -3.49 -10.11
CA ALA A 14 -3.62 -3.46 -8.86
C ALA A 14 -3.21 -2.26 -7.99
N VAL A 15 -1.91 -2.05 -7.77
CA VAL A 15 -1.38 -0.94 -6.98
C VAL A 15 -1.67 0.40 -7.65
N GLY A 16 -1.36 0.53 -8.94
CA GLY A 16 -1.57 1.77 -9.71
C GLY A 16 -3.04 2.20 -9.78
N GLY A 17 -3.98 1.27 -9.65
CA GLY A 17 -5.41 1.58 -9.53
C GLY A 17 -5.79 2.37 -8.27
N PHE A 18 -4.99 2.29 -7.20
CA PHE A 18 -5.24 2.98 -5.93
C PHE A 18 -4.50 4.31 -5.77
N GLU A 19 -3.35 4.48 -6.41
CA GLU A 19 -2.47 5.65 -6.19
C GLU A 19 -2.92 6.91 -6.95
N GLY A 20 -3.79 6.76 -7.95
CA GLY A 20 -4.10 7.83 -8.89
C GLY A 20 -2.96 8.08 -9.88
N TYR A 21 -3.29 8.54 -11.08
CA TYR A 21 -2.32 8.70 -12.17
C TYR A 21 -2.21 10.16 -12.61
N ARG A 22 -0.98 10.70 -12.60
CA ARG A 22 -0.66 12.02 -13.15
C ARG A 22 0.56 11.95 -14.05
N SER A 23 0.37 12.14 -15.35
CA SER A 23 1.44 12.10 -16.36
C SER A 23 2.45 13.24 -16.26
N SER A 24 2.09 14.34 -15.60
CA SER A 24 2.95 15.53 -15.44
C SER A 24 3.27 15.76 -13.97
N ALA A 25 4.49 16.20 -13.70
CA ALA A 25 4.95 16.49 -12.34
C ALA A 25 4.11 17.59 -11.69
N TYR A 26 3.72 17.39 -10.44
CA TYR A 26 2.96 18.32 -9.61
C TYR A 26 3.62 18.45 -8.23
N LEU A 27 3.29 19.51 -7.50
CA LEU A 27 3.66 19.61 -6.09
C LEU A 27 2.60 18.92 -5.24
N ASP A 28 3.02 17.96 -4.42
CA ASP A 28 2.14 17.37 -3.42
C ASP A 28 1.76 18.42 -2.33
N PRO A 29 0.84 18.09 -1.40
CA PRO A 29 0.42 19.03 -0.35
C PRO A 29 1.54 19.54 0.57
N VAL A 30 2.72 18.91 0.57
CA VAL A 30 3.89 19.31 1.35
C VAL A 30 5.00 19.93 0.49
N GLY A 31 4.75 20.15 -0.80
CA GLY A 31 5.65 20.85 -1.72
C GLY A 31 6.70 19.96 -2.40
N ILE A 32 6.55 18.64 -2.39
CA ILE A 32 7.49 17.71 -3.02
C ILE A 32 7.07 17.46 -4.48
N PRO A 33 7.96 17.65 -5.47
CA PRO A 33 7.71 17.25 -6.85
C PRO A 33 7.36 15.77 -6.95
N THR A 34 6.18 15.48 -7.47
CA THR A 34 5.59 14.15 -7.55
C THR A 34 5.03 13.91 -8.95
N ILE A 35 5.16 12.69 -9.49
CA ILE A 35 4.63 12.30 -10.81
C ILE A 35 4.07 10.87 -10.77
N CYS A 36 3.39 10.45 -11.82
CA CYS A 36 2.92 9.08 -12.03
C CYS A 36 1.99 8.62 -10.90
N PHE A 37 2.37 7.55 -10.20
CA PHE A 37 1.61 6.90 -9.12
C PHE A 37 2.15 7.29 -7.73
N GLY A 38 2.57 8.54 -7.57
CA GLY A 38 3.15 9.05 -6.32
C GLY A 38 4.68 9.01 -6.26
N GLU A 39 5.35 8.93 -7.41
CA GLU A 39 6.80 8.87 -7.49
C GLU A 39 7.43 10.24 -7.21
N THR A 40 8.47 10.27 -6.36
CA THR A 40 9.16 11.52 -5.96
C THR A 40 10.66 11.48 -6.24
N LYS A 41 11.25 10.29 -6.35
CA LYS A 41 12.69 10.09 -6.51
C LYS A 41 13.16 10.64 -7.86
N GLY A 42 14.01 11.67 -7.81
CA GLY A 42 14.56 12.30 -9.01
C GLY A 42 13.56 13.13 -9.83
N VAL A 43 12.36 13.37 -9.30
CA VAL A 43 11.31 14.12 -9.99
C VAL A 43 11.61 15.62 -9.92
N LYS A 44 11.44 16.29 -11.06
CA LYS A 44 11.58 17.75 -11.19
C LYS A 44 10.33 18.32 -11.83
N MET A 45 9.98 19.55 -11.45
CA MET A 45 8.87 20.25 -12.08
C MET A 45 9.11 20.41 -13.58
N GLY A 46 8.05 20.26 -14.37
CA GLY A 46 8.11 20.25 -15.83
C GLY A 46 8.39 18.88 -16.45
N MET A 47 8.68 17.84 -15.67
CA MET A 47 8.74 16.47 -16.17
C MET A 47 7.35 15.97 -16.61
N THR A 48 7.32 15.25 -17.73
CA THR A 48 6.15 14.49 -18.21
C THR A 48 6.60 13.08 -18.53
N LYS A 49 5.74 12.10 -18.23
CA LYS A 49 5.94 10.67 -18.49
C LYS A 49 4.72 10.06 -19.15
N THR A 50 4.97 9.12 -20.05
CA THR A 50 3.91 8.25 -20.59
C THR A 50 3.41 7.27 -19.53
N ARG A 51 2.24 6.69 -19.76
CA ARG A 51 1.68 5.66 -18.87
C ARG A 51 2.63 4.48 -18.69
N ALA A 52 3.24 4.01 -19.77
CA ALA A 52 4.18 2.90 -19.75
C ALA A 52 5.44 3.23 -18.92
N GLU A 53 5.97 4.45 -19.04
CA GLU A 53 7.09 4.89 -18.21
C GLU A 53 6.69 4.98 -16.73
N CYS A 54 5.48 5.45 -16.43
CA CYS A 54 4.97 5.48 -15.06
C CYS A 54 4.78 4.08 -14.47
N GLU A 55 4.33 3.11 -15.27
CA GLU A 55 4.19 1.71 -14.86
C GLU A 55 5.57 1.06 -14.65
N ALA A 56 6.57 1.40 -15.45
CA ALA A 56 7.95 0.97 -15.24
C ALA A 56 8.53 1.55 -13.94
N MET A 57 8.31 2.84 -13.67
CA MET A 57 8.73 3.46 -12.40
C MET A 57 8.07 2.78 -11.19
N LEU A 58 6.76 2.50 -11.28
CA LEU A 58 6.05 1.78 -10.22
C LEU A 58 6.59 0.36 -10.04
N ALA A 59 6.94 -0.34 -11.12
CA ALA A 59 7.55 -1.67 -11.03
C ALA A 59 8.91 -1.65 -10.32
N ASP A 60 9.73 -0.62 -10.54
CA ASP A 60 11.01 -0.43 -9.85
C ASP A 60 10.79 -0.14 -8.36
N SER A 61 9.87 0.77 -8.02
CA SER A 61 9.49 1.06 -6.63
C SER A 61 8.93 -0.18 -5.93
N LEU A 62 8.10 -0.98 -6.59
CA LEU A 62 7.60 -2.25 -6.05
C LEU A 62 8.73 -3.25 -5.83
N ALA A 63 9.75 -3.30 -6.67
CA ALA A 63 10.90 -4.17 -6.47
C ALA A 63 11.73 -3.76 -5.22
N GLU A 64 11.87 -2.46 -4.94
CA GLU A 64 12.51 -1.97 -3.70
C GLU A 64 11.70 -2.41 -2.46
N HIS A 65 10.37 -2.28 -2.49
CA HIS A 65 9.48 -2.71 -1.40
C HIS A 65 9.45 -4.23 -1.24
N GLU A 66 9.47 -4.97 -2.34
CA GLU A 66 9.57 -6.43 -2.38
C GLU A 66 10.82 -6.90 -1.64
N ALA A 67 11.98 -6.33 -1.97
CA ALA A 67 13.24 -6.67 -1.32
C ALA A 67 13.22 -6.35 0.19
N GLY A 68 12.50 -5.30 0.61
CA GLY A 68 12.28 -4.99 2.02
C GLY A 68 11.37 -6.00 2.71
N MET A 69 10.26 -6.37 2.07
CA MET A 69 9.27 -7.33 2.56
C MET A 69 9.88 -8.71 2.80
N GLU A 70 10.63 -9.23 1.83
CA GLU A 70 11.24 -10.56 1.90
C GLU A 70 12.22 -10.70 3.07
N LYS A 71 12.92 -9.62 3.45
CA LYS A 71 13.85 -9.63 4.59
C LYS A 71 13.18 -9.98 5.92
N CYS A 72 11.87 -9.76 6.04
CA CYS A 72 11.12 -10.01 7.27
C CYS A 72 10.00 -11.04 7.12
N LEU A 73 9.81 -11.62 5.93
CA LEU A 73 8.82 -12.66 5.66
C LEU A 73 9.56 -13.91 5.18
N SER A 74 10.11 -14.67 6.12
CA SER A 74 11.09 -15.72 5.82
C SER A 74 10.56 -16.85 4.92
N ASN A 75 9.26 -17.15 4.98
CA ASN A 75 8.61 -18.16 4.15
C ASN A 75 8.07 -17.61 2.82
N HIS A 76 8.47 -16.42 2.38
CA HIS A 76 7.96 -15.76 1.17
C HIS A 76 7.96 -16.67 -0.07
N ALA A 77 8.95 -17.55 -0.23
CA ALA A 77 9.06 -18.47 -1.37
C ALA A 77 7.92 -19.50 -1.46
N THR A 78 7.27 -19.82 -0.34
CA THR A 78 6.16 -20.80 -0.30
C THR A 78 4.78 -20.14 -0.37
N ILE A 79 4.72 -18.80 -0.39
CA ILE A 79 3.46 -18.07 -0.45
C ILE A 79 2.95 -18.06 -1.90
N PRO A 80 1.68 -18.43 -2.14
CA PRO A 80 1.08 -18.35 -3.48
C PRO A 80 1.10 -16.92 -4.03
N ASP A 81 1.13 -16.78 -5.35
CA ASP A 81 1.37 -15.50 -6.01
C ASP A 81 0.34 -14.42 -5.64
N LYS A 82 -0.96 -14.74 -5.58
CA LYS A 82 -1.98 -13.73 -5.23
C LYS A 82 -1.86 -13.19 -3.79
N PRO A 83 -1.77 -14.02 -2.73
CA PRO A 83 -1.44 -13.55 -1.38
C PRO A 83 -0.15 -12.73 -1.33
N TYR A 84 0.90 -13.20 -2.00
CA TYR A 84 2.18 -12.51 -2.04
C TYR A 84 2.06 -11.12 -2.69
N GLY A 85 1.33 -11.00 -3.80
CA GLY A 85 1.02 -9.72 -4.44
C GLY A 85 0.18 -8.78 -3.57
N ALA A 86 -0.75 -9.31 -2.78
CA ALA A 86 -1.55 -8.52 -1.85
C ALA A 86 -0.69 -7.97 -0.71
N PHE A 87 0.23 -8.78 -0.18
CA PHE A 87 1.19 -8.37 0.84
C PHE A 87 2.17 -7.32 0.31
N LEU A 88 2.59 -7.43 -0.96
CA LEU A 88 3.44 -6.45 -1.61
C LEU A 88 2.68 -5.12 -1.82
N SER A 89 1.43 -5.15 -2.29
CA SER A 89 0.57 -3.96 -2.39
C SER A 89 0.38 -3.26 -1.04
N LEU A 90 0.12 -4.03 0.01
CA LEU A 90 0.03 -3.50 1.36
C LEU A 90 1.36 -2.87 1.79
N THR A 91 2.48 -3.56 1.56
CA THR A 91 3.83 -3.08 1.91
C THR A 91 4.17 -1.77 1.22
N TYR A 92 3.85 -1.62 -0.07
CA TYR A 92 4.00 -0.36 -0.79
C TYR A 92 3.22 0.77 -0.12
N ASN A 93 1.99 0.50 0.33
CA ASN A 93 1.15 1.53 0.93
C ASN A 93 1.55 1.95 2.35
N ILE A 94 1.88 0.98 3.21
CA ILE A 94 2.14 1.25 4.64
C ILE A 94 3.64 1.36 4.95
N GLY A 95 4.49 1.03 3.97
CA GLY A 95 5.94 0.94 4.11
C GLY A 95 6.41 -0.39 4.71
N THR A 96 7.64 -0.77 4.37
CA THR A 96 8.28 -2.02 4.84
C THR A 96 8.30 -2.15 6.36
N GLY A 97 8.63 -1.09 7.10
CA GLY A 97 8.69 -1.15 8.57
C GLY A 97 7.35 -1.51 9.21
N ALA A 98 6.27 -0.91 8.73
CA ALA A 98 4.92 -1.19 9.23
C ALA A 98 4.47 -2.61 8.85
N PHE A 99 4.74 -3.05 7.62
CA PHE A 99 4.46 -4.42 7.19
C PHE A 99 5.22 -5.45 8.05
N CYS A 100 6.52 -5.27 8.26
CA CYS A 100 7.33 -6.19 9.05
C CYS A 100 6.87 -6.28 10.52
N GLY A 101 6.33 -5.20 11.09
CA GLY A 101 5.72 -5.21 12.42
C GLY A 101 4.30 -5.77 12.49
N SER A 102 3.66 -6.00 11.33
CA SER A 102 2.23 -6.26 11.23
C SER A 102 1.80 -7.66 11.67
N THR A 103 0.53 -7.78 12.03
CA THR A 103 -0.15 -9.08 12.21
C THR A 103 -0.24 -9.85 10.88
N VAL A 104 -0.29 -9.16 9.74
CA VAL A 104 -0.31 -9.79 8.40
C VAL A 104 0.94 -10.64 8.21
N ARG A 105 2.13 -10.04 8.37
CA ARG A 105 3.42 -10.75 8.29
C ARG A 105 3.46 -11.91 9.27
N LYS A 106 3.12 -11.67 10.55
CA LYS A 106 3.20 -12.69 11.60
C LYS A 106 2.33 -13.93 11.29
N ARG A 107 1.11 -13.72 10.80
CA ARG A 107 0.21 -14.82 10.41
C ARG A 107 0.69 -15.53 9.16
N ALA A 108 1.15 -14.78 8.15
CA ALA A 108 1.68 -15.36 6.91
C ALA A 108 2.89 -16.24 7.19
N GLU A 109 3.81 -15.79 8.03
CA GLU A 109 5.01 -16.53 8.44
C GLU A 109 4.67 -17.80 9.25
N ALA A 110 3.58 -17.76 10.03
CA ALA A 110 3.04 -18.93 10.74
C ALA A 110 2.24 -19.90 9.83
N GLY A 111 2.12 -19.61 8.53
CA GLY A 111 1.34 -20.41 7.58
C GLY A 111 -0.18 -20.15 7.61
N ASP A 112 -0.67 -19.27 8.49
CA ASP A 112 -2.07 -18.84 8.53
C ASP A 112 -2.33 -17.77 7.46
N LEU A 113 -2.33 -18.19 6.19
CA LEU A 113 -2.52 -17.27 5.07
C LEU A 113 -3.92 -16.66 5.05
N LYS A 114 -4.97 -17.42 5.41
CA LYS A 114 -6.32 -16.88 5.50
C LYS A 114 -6.41 -15.78 6.55
N GLY A 115 -5.90 -16.02 7.76
CA GLY A 115 -5.85 -15.00 8.80
C GLY A 115 -4.94 -13.84 8.45
N ALA A 116 -3.86 -14.04 7.68
CA ALA A 116 -3.02 -12.97 7.15
C ALA A 116 -3.81 -12.07 6.18
N CYS A 117 -4.54 -12.66 5.22
CA CYS A 117 -5.42 -11.92 4.31
C CYS A 117 -6.49 -11.12 5.07
N ASP A 118 -7.12 -11.72 6.08
CA ASP A 118 -8.12 -11.03 6.91
C ASP A 118 -7.52 -9.87 7.72
N ALA A 119 -6.26 -10.00 8.16
CA ALA A 119 -5.57 -8.96 8.92
C ALA A 119 -5.22 -7.71 8.08
N ILE A 120 -5.28 -7.78 6.75
CA ILE A 120 -5.10 -6.61 5.85
C ILE A 120 -6.08 -5.49 6.23
N MET A 121 -7.32 -5.83 6.61
CA MET A 121 -8.36 -4.86 6.98
C MET A 121 -8.03 -3.98 8.19
N SER A 122 -7.06 -4.39 9.01
CA SER A 122 -6.62 -3.57 10.16
C SER A 122 -5.87 -2.30 9.74
N TRP A 123 -5.36 -2.25 8.51
CA TRP A 123 -4.55 -1.16 7.96
C TRP A 123 -5.37 -0.11 7.20
N ASN A 124 -6.54 0.23 7.72
CA ASN A 124 -7.47 1.19 7.11
C ASN A 124 -7.59 2.53 7.87
N LYS A 125 -6.61 2.87 8.72
CA LYS A 125 -6.69 4.02 9.62
C LYS A 125 -5.53 4.98 9.45
N ALA A 126 -5.80 6.26 9.69
CA ALA A 126 -4.81 7.33 9.73
C ALA A 126 -4.94 8.17 11.02
N THR A 127 -3.84 8.78 11.46
CA THR A 127 -3.82 9.61 12.66
C THR A 127 -4.04 11.08 12.31
N PHE A 128 -4.98 11.73 13.01
CA PHE A 128 -5.33 13.13 12.83
C PHE A 128 -5.22 13.91 14.15
N SER A 129 -5.01 15.23 14.06
CA SER A 129 -5.20 16.13 15.19
C SER A 129 -6.67 16.11 15.67
N ALA A 130 -6.92 16.61 16.88
CA ALA A 130 -8.28 16.71 17.40
C ALA A 130 -9.21 17.52 16.47
N SER A 131 -8.72 18.65 15.93
CA SER A 131 -9.49 19.49 15.01
C SER A 131 -9.76 18.79 13.67
N ALA A 132 -8.75 18.15 13.08
CA ALA A 132 -8.91 17.45 11.81
C ALA A 132 -9.84 16.22 11.93
N ALA A 133 -9.90 15.57 13.11
CA ALA A 133 -10.79 14.43 13.34
C ALA A 133 -12.28 14.79 13.29
N ILE A 134 -12.66 16.05 13.57
CA ILE A 134 -14.05 16.52 13.43
C ILE A 134 -14.49 16.42 11.96
N ALA A 135 -13.63 16.86 11.04
CA ALA A 135 -13.91 16.77 9.61
C ALA A 135 -14.00 15.32 9.12
N GLN A 136 -13.21 14.41 9.69
CA GLN A 136 -13.31 12.97 9.34
C GLN A 136 -14.62 12.36 9.83
N ARG A 137 -15.05 12.66 11.06
CA ARG A 137 -16.35 12.21 11.57
C ARG A 137 -17.51 12.73 10.74
N ALA A 138 -17.46 13.99 10.30
CA ALA A 138 -18.47 14.56 9.41
C ALA A 138 -18.55 13.85 8.04
N ARG A 139 -17.45 13.22 7.60
CA ARG A 139 -17.40 12.34 6.41
C ARG A 139 -17.86 10.91 6.68
N GLY A 140 -18.31 10.59 7.89
CA GLY A 140 -18.75 9.25 8.30
C GLY A 140 -17.63 8.34 8.80
N GLU A 141 -16.41 8.85 8.99
CA GLU A 141 -15.30 8.04 9.51
C GLU A 141 -15.40 7.79 11.01
N THR A 142 -15.03 6.58 11.43
CA THR A 142 -14.96 6.21 12.85
C THR A 142 -13.62 6.64 13.43
N CYS A 143 -13.63 7.50 14.46
CA CYS A 143 -12.43 8.07 15.07
C CYS A 143 -12.33 7.76 16.56
N THR A 144 -11.26 7.08 16.98
CA THR A 144 -10.95 6.75 18.37
C THR A 144 -9.86 7.68 18.91
N LYS A 145 -10.03 8.21 20.13
CA LYS A 145 -9.03 9.06 20.78
C LYS A 145 -7.82 8.22 21.22
N LYS A 146 -6.61 8.72 20.99
CA LYS A 146 -5.34 8.15 21.46
C LYS A 146 -4.91 8.82 22.77
N ALA A 147 -3.98 8.18 23.49
CA ALA A 147 -3.39 8.71 24.72
C ALA A 147 -2.69 10.07 24.54
N ASP A 148 -2.08 10.29 23.36
CA ASP A 148 -1.41 11.55 22.98
C ASP A 148 -2.38 12.68 22.59
N GLY A 149 -3.70 12.48 22.77
CA GLY A 149 -4.73 13.45 22.42
C GLY A 149 -5.07 13.53 20.92
N LYS A 150 -4.33 12.82 20.05
CA LYS A 150 -4.68 12.67 18.63
C LYS A 150 -5.82 11.65 18.47
N TYR A 151 -6.31 11.51 17.25
CA TYR A 151 -7.35 10.55 16.92
C TYR A 151 -6.88 9.61 15.82
N LEU A 152 -7.18 8.33 15.99
CA LEU A 152 -7.02 7.32 14.95
C LEU A 152 -8.38 7.14 14.26
N CYS A 153 -8.48 7.54 13.00
CA CYS A 153 -9.72 7.49 12.23
C CYS A 153 -9.62 6.43 11.14
N THR A 154 -10.73 5.73 10.86
CA THR A 154 -10.88 4.99 9.60
C THR A 154 -10.80 5.94 8.42
N MET A 155 -10.45 5.39 7.26
CA MET A 155 -10.46 6.11 6.00
C MET A 155 -11.15 5.22 4.97
N SER A 156 -12.32 5.62 4.48
CA SER A 156 -13.13 4.86 3.52
C SER A 156 -12.34 4.51 2.25
N GLY A 157 -11.46 5.41 1.80
CA GLY A 157 -10.55 5.13 0.68
C GLY A 157 -9.57 3.99 0.98
N LEU A 158 -8.97 3.98 2.18
CA LEU A 158 -8.12 2.88 2.61
C LEU A 158 -8.93 1.61 2.82
N THR A 159 -10.14 1.68 3.39
CA THR A 159 -11.02 0.51 3.55
C THR A 159 -11.28 -0.17 2.21
N LYS A 160 -11.66 0.58 1.17
CA LYS A 160 -11.86 0.04 -0.19
C LYS A 160 -10.61 -0.63 -0.76
N ARG A 161 -9.43 -0.02 -0.54
CA ARG A 161 -8.15 -0.62 -0.95
C ARG A 161 -7.87 -1.92 -0.20
N ARG A 162 -8.02 -1.92 1.12
CA ARG A 162 -7.80 -3.10 1.97
C ARG A 162 -8.76 -4.24 1.59
N ASP A 163 -10.02 -3.92 1.27
CA ASP A 163 -11.01 -4.90 0.81
C ASP A 163 -10.57 -5.58 -0.50
N ALA A 164 -10.10 -4.79 -1.47
CA ALA A 164 -9.61 -5.31 -2.75
C ALA A 164 -8.33 -6.14 -2.60
N GLU A 165 -7.36 -5.67 -1.80
CA GLU A 165 -6.15 -6.44 -1.47
C GLU A 165 -6.49 -7.75 -0.77
N ARG A 166 -7.42 -7.72 0.18
CA ARG A 166 -7.92 -8.92 0.87
C ARG A 166 -8.64 -9.87 -0.09
N ALA A 167 -9.48 -9.37 -0.99
CA ALA A 167 -10.18 -10.20 -1.97
C ALA A 167 -9.17 -10.92 -2.87
N MET A 168 -8.22 -10.18 -3.46
CA MET A 168 -7.14 -10.77 -4.25
C MET A 168 -6.35 -11.81 -3.46
N CYS A 169 -6.02 -11.53 -2.19
CA CYS A 169 -5.31 -12.45 -1.31
C CYS A 169 -6.09 -13.77 -1.12
N LEU A 170 -7.38 -13.68 -0.81
CA LEU A 170 -8.24 -14.85 -0.54
C LEU A 170 -8.54 -15.68 -1.79
N GLU A 171 -8.59 -15.08 -2.97
CA GLU A 171 -8.80 -15.80 -4.23
C GLU A 171 -7.63 -16.71 -4.63
N GLY A 172 -6.48 -16.61 -3.97
CA GLY A 172 -5.30 -17.45 -4.24
C GLY A 172 -5.00 -18.48 -3.16
N LEU A 173 -5.93 -18.69 -2.23
CA LEU A 173 -5.84 -19.72 -1.19
C LEU A 173 -6.58 -21.00 -1.60
#